data_AF-A0AB37W5X2-F1
#
_entry.id   AF-A0AB37W5X2-F1
#
_cell.length_a   1.000
_cell.length_b   1.000
_cell.length_c   1.000
_cell.angle_alpha   90.00
_cell.angle_beta   90.00
_cell.angle_gamma   90.00
#
_symmetry.space_group_name_H-M   'P 1'
#
loop_
_entity.id
_entity.type
_entity.pdbx_description
1 polymer ?
#
loop_
_entity_poly.entity_id
_entity_poly.type
_entity_poly.pdbx_seq_one_letter_code
_entity_poly.pdbx_strand_id
1 'polypeptide(L)'
;MKTTILTSALLLSSTALGTVVPRAGKKVDYSGFKVLRVSSTDAVKGEIENLAAHVLNPGTSAELDVVVSPENVDALTALVAESKVLNEDVGAALAEEGEMSVYAGL
;
A
#
# COMPACT_ATOMS: atom_id res chain seq x y z
N MET A 1 35.47 -19.37 -51.57
CA MET A 1 34.12 -19.94 -51.31
C MET A 1 34.10 -20.52 -49.90
N LYS A 2 32.96 -20.36 -49.22
CA LYS A 2 32.51 -20.98 -47.96
C LYS A 2 32.74 -20.20 -46.67
N THR A 3 31.70 -19.43 -46.38
CA THR A 3 31.18 -18.86 -45.13
C THR A 3 31.05 -19.85 -43.98
N THR A 4 31.25 -19.37 -42.74
CA THR A 4 30.67 -19.92 -41.50
C THR A 4 30.43 -18.73 -40.54
N ILE A 5 29.28 -18.05 -40.66
CA ILE A 5 28.08 -18.12 -39.80
C ILE A 5 28.31 -17.62 -38.35
N LEU A 6 27.75 -16.43 -38.11
CA LEU A 6 27.45 -15.78 -36.84
C LEU A 6 26.70 -16.71 -35.87
N THR A 7 27.09 -16.75 -34.59
CA THR A 7 26.18 -17.20 -33.52
C THR A 7 26.69 -16.71 -32.16
N SER A 8 25.97 -15.77 -31.54
CA SER A 8 25.47 -15.89 -30.16
C SER A 8 24.85 -14.56 -29.75
N ALA A 9 23.53 -14.49 -29.91
CA ALA A 9 22.67 -13.49 -29.31
C ALA A 9 22.14 -14.07 -27.99
N LEU A 10 22.40 -13.45 -26.83
CA LEU A 10 21.51 -13.51 -25.65
C LEU A 10 21.98 -12.63 -24.48
N LEU A 11 21.80 -11.30 -24.54
CA LEU A 11 21.90 -10.45 -23.34
C LEU A 11 20.88 -9.30 -23.38
N LEU A 12 19.59 -9.64 -23.51
CA LEU A 12 18.47 -8.69 -23.40
C LEU A 12 17.47 -9.17 -22.34
N SER A 13 17.92 -9.29 -21.10
CA SER A 13 17.04 -9.47 -19.95
C SER A 13 17.53 -8.61 -18.80
N SER A 14 17.67 -7.30 -19.05
CA SER A 14 17.78 -6.31 -17.98
C SER A 14 16.37 -5.92 -17.54
N THR A 15 15.93 -6.60 -16.49
CA THR A 15 14.97 -6.19 -15.47
C THR A 15 14.31 -4.82 -15.67
N ALA A 16 13.19 -4.79 -16.38
CA ALA A 16 12.20 -3.72 -16.22
C ALA A 16 11.42 -3.99 -14.92
N LEU A 17 12.05 -3.79 -13.76
CA LEU A 17 11.36 -3.56 -12.49
C LEU A 17 10.81 -2.13 -12.51
N GLY A 18 9.94 -1.85 -13.47
CA GLY A 18 9.12 -0.64 -13.45
C GLY A 18 8.15 -0.81 -12.29
N THR A 19 8.41 -0.13 -11.19
CA THR A 19 7.46 0.01 -10.10
C THR A 19 6.14 0.48 -10.71
N VAL A 20 5.09 -0.33 -10.55
CA VAL A 20 3.75 -0.01 -11.03
C VAL A 20 3.22 1.18 -10.25
N VAL A 21 3.51 2.40 -10.72
CA VAL A 21 2.84 3.59 -10.21
C VAL A 21 1.36 3.44 -10.58
N PRO A 22 0.42 3.49 -9.62
CA PRO A 22 -1.00 3.42 -9.91
C PRO A 22 -1.35 4.43 -10.99
N ARG A 23 -1.79 3.92 -12.14
CA ARG A 23 -2.09 4.73 -13.32
C ARG A 23 -3.20 5.71 -12.97
N ALA A 24 -3.04 6.99 -13.29
CA ALA A 24 -4.10 7.98 -13.20
C ALA A 24 -5.40 7.41 -13.80
N GLY A 25 -6.46 7.32 -12.99
CA GLY A 25 -7.75 6.74 -13.37
C GLY A 25 -8.09 5.38 -12.76
N LYS A 26 -7.14 4.67 -12.13
CA LYS A 26 -7.49 3.51 -11.28
C LYS A 26 -7.69 3.96 -9.83
N LYS A 27 -8.95 4.18 -9.45
CA LYS A 27 -9.32 4.30 -8.03
C LYS A 27 -9.06 2.96 -7.34
N VAL A 28 -8.41 3.02 -6.18
CA VAL A 28 -8.27 1.86 -5.29
C VAL A 28 -9.63 1.63 -4.64
N ASP A 29 -10.09 0.37 -4.63
CA ASP A 29 -11.29 -0.03 -3.91
C ASP A 29 -10.93 -0.25 -2.45
N TYR A 30 -11.40 0.64 -1.57
CA TYR A 30 -11.17 0.59 -0.12
C TYR A 30 -12.32 -0.05 0.64
N SER A 31 -13.26 -0.72 -0.04
CA SER A 31 -14.40 -1.38 0.61
C SER A 31 -13.93 -2.38 1.68
N GLY A 32 -14.38 -2.19 2.91
CA GLY A 32 -14.04 -3.05 4.04
C GLY A 32 -12.61 -2.88 4.56
N PHE A 33 -11.84 -1.92 4.06
CA PHE A 33 -10.57 -1.55 4.68
C PHE A 33 -10.84 -0.89 6.02
N LYS A 34 -9.99 -1.16 7.01
CA LYS A 34 -10.09 -0.58 8.34
C LYS A 34 -8.98 0.41 8.58
N VAL A 35 -9.24 1.41 9.43
CA VAL A 35 -8.17 2.19 10.06
C VAL A 35 -7.95 1.64 11.45
N LEU A 36 -6.74 1.18 11.70
CA LEU A 36 -6.29 0.66 12.99
C LEU A 36 -5.23 1.60 13.54
N ARG A 37 -5.38 1.98 14.81
CA ARG A 37 -4.29 2.48 15.62
C ARG A 37 -3.58 1.31 16.26
N VAL A 38 -2.29 1.18 16.02
CA VAL A 38 -1.49 0.09 16.56
C VAL A 38 -0.30 0.61 17.34
N SER A 39 0.04 -0.09 18.43
CA SER A 39 1.31 0.13 19.12
C SER A 39 2.46 -0.27 18.19
N SER A 40 3.44 0.61 18.03
CA SER A 40 4.61 0.34 17.19
C SER A 40 5.89 0.34 18.02
N THR A 41 6.81 -0.54 17.65
CA THR A 41 8.21 -0.50 18.10
C THR A 41 9.11 -0.58 16.87
N ASP A 42 10.35 -0.13 16.98
CA ASP A 42 11.30 -0.19 15.85
C ASP A 42 11.49 -1.62 15.30
N ALA A 43 11.28 -2.65 16.13
CA ALA A 43 11.43 -4.05 15.75
C ALA A 43 10.32 -4.53 14.80
N VAL A 44 9.08 -4.04 14.96
CA VAL A 44 7.91 -4.51 14.18
C VAL A 44 7.44 -3.50 13.14
N LYS A 45 7.95 -2.26 13.20
CA LYS A 45 7.52 -1.15 12.33
C LYS A 45 7.55 -1.50 10.84
N GLY A 46 8.64 -2.14 10.37
CA GLY A 46 8.75 -2.53 8.96
C GLY A 46 7.71 -3.59 8.55
N GLU A 47 7.33 -4.49 9.45
CA GLU A 47 6.30 -5.49 9.19
C GLU A 47 4.90 -4.87 9.21
N ILE A 48 4.65 -3.92 10.12
CA ILE A 48 3.43 -3.10 10.12
C ILE A 48 3.29 -2.36 8.77
N GLU A 49 4.36 -1.72 8.29
CA GLU A 49 4.38 -1.00 7.01
C GLU A 49 4.17 -1.93 5.81
N ASN A 50 4.60 -3.19 5.88
CA ASN A 50 4.38 -4.18 4.83
C ASN A 50 2.93 -4.70 4.78
N LEU A 51 2.27 -4.80 5.94
CA LEU A 51 0.87 -5.25 6.04
C LEU A 51 -0.13 -4.12 5.80
N ALA A 52 0.27 -2.88 6.12
CA ALA A 52 -0.53 -1.70 5.89
C ALA A 52 -0.62 -1.39 4.39
N ALA A 53 -1.82 -1.04 3.94
CA ALA A 53 -1.98 -0.43 2.64
C ALA A 53 -1.41 0.99 2.64
N HIS A 54 -1.67 1.75 3.72
CA HIS A 54 -1.15 3.11 3.92
C HIS A 54 -0.91 3.37 5.41
N VAL A 55 0.12 4.17 5.72
CA VAL A 55 0.35 4.73 7.06
C VAL A 55 -0.06 6.20 7.04
N LEU A 56 -0.98 6.59 7.93
CA LEU A 56 -1.57 7.93 7.96
C LEU A 56 -0.73 8.94 8.73
N ASN A 57 0.02 8.49 9.74
CA ASN A 57 0.86 9.33 10.61
C ASN A 57 2.33 8.86 10.62
N PRO A 58 3.00 8.77 9.45
CA PRO A 58 4.37 8.30 9.37
C PRO A 58 5.31 9.17 10.23
N GLY A 59 6.26 8.52 10.92
CA GLY A 59 7.26 9.20 11.75
C GLY A 59 6.90 9.31 13.24
N THR A 60 5.68 8.92 13.63
CA THR A 60 5.31 8.74 15.04
C THR A 60 5.88 7.41 15.55
N SER A 61 6.50 7.38 16.74
CA SER A 61 7.20 6.17 17.23
C SER A 61 6.36 5.25 18.09
N ALA A 62 5.40 5.80 18.86
CA ALA A 62 4.62 5.01 19.82
C ALA A 62 3.36 4.37 19.21
N GLU A 63 2.63 5.12 18.38
CA GLU A 63 1.38 4.69 17.79
C GLU A 63 1.36 5.01 16.30
N LEU A 64 0.97 4.03 15.48
CA LEU A 64 0.76 4.21 14.04
C LEU A 64 -0.72 4.04 13.72
N ASP A 65 -1.26 4.96 12.96
CA ASP A 65 -2.59 4.89 12.36
C ASP A 65 -2.42 4.37 10.94
N VAL A 66 -2.91 3.16 10.70
CA VAL A 66 -2.69 2.42 9.46
C VAL A 66 -4.01 2.01 8.83
N VAL A 67 -4.06 2.12 7.51
CA VAL A 67 -5.15 1.61 6.66
C VAL A 67 -4.78 0.19 6.25
N VAL A 68 -5.67 -0.76 6.52
CA VAL A 68 -5.38 -2.20 6.39
C VAL A 68 -6.51 -2.87 5.63
N SER A 69 -6.15 -3.72 4.67
CA SER A 69 -7.12 -4.52 3.93
C SER A 69 -7.74 -5.61 4.81
N PRO A 70 -9.00 -6.00 4.57
CA PRO A 70 -9.72 -6.93 5.43
C PRO A 70 -8.99 -8.27 5.62
N GLU A 71 -8.26 -8.74 4.60
CA GLU A 71 -7.47 -9.97 4.67
C GLU A 71 -6.23 -9.89 5.57
N ASN A 72 -5.74 -8.68 5.86
CA ASN A 72 -4.52 -8.44 6.65
C ASN A 72 -4.80 -7.97 8.08
N VAL A 73 -6.06 -7.70 8.44
CA VAL A 73 -6.45 -7.21 9.78
C VAL A 73 -5.98 -8.20 10.86
N ASP A 74 -6.31 -9.48 10.71
CA ASP A 74 -5.95 -10.50 11.71
C ASP A 74 -4.43 -10.66 11.85
N ALA A 75 -3.71 -10.63 10.72
CA ALA A 75 -2.25 -10.72 10.70
C ALA A 75 -1.61 -9.53 11.42
N LEU A 76 -2.11 -8.31 11.17
CA LEU A 76 -1.61 -7.11 11.83
C LEU A 76 -1.93 -7.12 13.33
N THR A 77 -3.15 -7.47 13.72
CA THR A 77 -3.56 -7.54 15.13
C THR A 77 -2.77 -8.60 15.90
N ALA A 78 -2.37 -9.70 15.26
CA ALA A 78 -1.51 -10.71 15.87
C ALA A 78 -0.04 -10.26 16.02
N LEU A 79 0.42 -9.35 15.15
CA LEU A 79 1.78 -8.83 15.16
C LEU A 79 2.02 -7.81 16.30
N VAL A 80 1.01 -6.99 16.60
CA VAL A 80 1.14 -5.87 17.53
C VAL A 80 0.60 -6.20 18.92
N ALA A 81 1.15 -5.57 19.95
CA ALA A 81 0.71 -5.79 21.33
C ALA A 81 -0.69 -5.19 21.58
N GLU A 82 -0.93 -3.99 21.04
CA GLU A 82 -2.20 -3.29 21.17
C GLU A 82 -2.68 -2.80 19.81
N SER A 83 -3.97 -2.97 19.55
CA SER A 83 -4.65 -2.42 18.39
C SER A 83 -6.02 -1.85 18.78
N LYS A 84 -6.41 -0.77 18.14
CA LYS A 84 -7.71 -0.12 18.31
C LYS A 84 -8.26 0.24 16.94
N VAL A 85 -9.50 -0.16 16.66
CA VAL A 85 -10.20 0.27 15.44
C VAL A 85 -10.59 1.75 15.57
N LEU A 86 -10.15 2.55 14.60
CA LEU A 86 -10.54 3.95 14.44
C LEU A 86 -11.64 4.11 13.40
N ASN A 87 -11.66 3.26 12.38
CA ASN A 87 -12.70 3.20 11.35
C ASN A 87 -12.90 1.75 10.87
N GLU A 88 -14.16 1.32 10.78
CA GLU A 88 -14.56 -0.04 10.37
C GLU A 88 -14.65 -0.22 8.85
N ASP A 89 -14.84 0.85 8.09
CA ASP A 89 -14.93 0.82 6.63
C ASP A 89 -14.51 2.17 6.01
N VAL A 90 -13.27 2.21 5.53
CA VAL A 90 -12.69 3.37 4.84
C VAL A 90 -13.42 3.63 3.52
N GLY A 91 -13.83 2.59 2.79
CA GLY A 91 -14.56 2.74 1.54
C GLY A 91 -15.89 3.45 1.73
N ALA A 92 -16.63 3.09 2.79
CA ALA A 92 -17.87 3.76 3.15
C ALA A 92 -17.64 5.23 3.55
N ALA A 93 -16.59 5.50 4.34
CA ALA A 93 -16.25 6.87 4.74
C ALA A 93 -15.87 7.76 3.53
N LEU A 94 -15.11 7.22 2.57
CA LEU A 94 -14.77 7.93 1.33
C LEU A 94 -15.99 8.15 0.43
N ALA A 95 -16.92 7.18 0.39
CA ALA A 95 -18.16 7.34 -0.36
C ALA A 95 -19.06 8.44 0.24
N GLU A 96 -19.06 8.60 1.57
CA GLU A 96 -19.75 9.68 2.26
C GLU A 96 -19.10 11.05 2.01
N GLU A 97 -17.76 11.12 1.99
CA GLU A 97 -17.02 12.34 1.65
C GLU A 97 -17.32 12.82 0.21
N GLY A 98 -17.62 11.87 -0.67
CA GLY A 98 -18.05 12.14 -2.04
C GLY A 98 -16.90 12.36 -3.01
N GLU A 99 -17.24 12.76 -4.24
CA GLU A 99 -16.27 12.88 -5.31
C GLU A 99 -15.44 14.15 -5.20
N MET A 100 -14.12 14.02 -5.37
CA MET A 100 -13.22 15.17 -5.47
C MET A 100 -13.57 16.00 -6.72
N SER A 101 -14.01 17.24 -6.53
CA SER A 101 -14.20 18.20 -7.61
C SER A 101 -12.96 19.07 -7.83
N VAL A 102 -12.72 19.51 -9.07
CA VAL A 102 -11.68 20.50 -9.37
C VAL A 102 -12.00 21.81 -8.65
N TYR A 103 -11.06 22.31 -7.84
CA TYR A 103 -11.19 23.61 -7.19
C TYR A 103 -11.25 24.71 -8.26
N ALA A 104 -12.40 25.37 -8.38
CA ALA A 104 -12.65 26.34 -9.45
C ALA A 104 -12.12 27.76 -9.15
N GLY A 105 -11.51 27.99 -7.97
CA GLY A 105 -10.84 29.25 -7.61
C GLY A 105 -11.61 30.52 -8.00
N LEU A 106 -12.57 30.93 -7.15
CA LEU A 106 -13.18 32.26 -7.26
C LEU A 106 -12.18 33.37 -6.93
#